data_AF-A0A9E4ZDG4-F1
#
_entry.id   AF-A0A9E4ZDG4-F1
#
_cell.length_a   1.000
_cell.length_b   1.000
_cell.length_c   1.000
_cell.angle_alpha   90.00
_cell.angle_beta   90.00
_cell.angle_gamma   90.00
#
_symmetry.space_group_name_H-M   'P 1'
#
loop_
_entity.id
_entity.type
_entity.pdbx_description
1 polymer ?
#
loop_
_entity_poly.entity_id
_entity_poly.type
_entity_poly.pdbx_seq_one_letter_code
_entity_poly.pdbx_strand_id
1 'polypeptide(L)'
;MVSSKRFSKDVDIMVEKFHTTTNAAYGCLPRDRPILEYINMGVVNLDKATGPTSHEVTAWVRDMLGVKKAGHSGSLDPHVTGLLPVMLGKATKAISALRLSGKEYICVMHLHDDIPERKIRKACKEFTGPIYQTPPIISAVKRQLRIRNIYYLDVLEIEGREVLMRVGCEAGTYLRKLCHDIGLVLGCGGHMKQLRRTGTGPFREDTLVSLYDLKDACVYWQEDGDESELRKLVRPMEDGLSHLPKIIVRDTAVDAVCRGASLAVPGIVSFSKCIKKDDIIAVFTLKGEAVALCKSSMDANELENESHGIACVTERVIMDAAIYPRCWKAK
;
A
#
# COMPACT_ATOMS: atom_id res chain seq x y z
N MET A 1 -13.04 1.26 18.10
CA MET A 1 -11.58 1.01 18.22
C MET A 1 -11.19 -0.46 17.96
N VAL A 2 -11.69 -1.12 16.89
CA VAL A 2 -11.40 -2.56 16.60
C VAL A 2 -10.73 -2.79 15.23
N SER A 3 -10.49 -1.74 14.43
CA SER A 3 -10.05 -1.90 13.01
C SER A 3 -8.54 -2.09 12.80
N SER A 4 -7.67 -1.63 13.71
CA SER A 4 -6.21 -1.58 13.44
C SER A 4 -5.45 -2.91 13.62
N LYS A 5 -6.01 -3.92 14.29
CA LYS A 5 -5.27 -5.13 14.71
C LYS A 5 -5.17 -6.25 13.66
N ARG A 6 -5.70 -6.10 12.45
CA ARG A 6 -5.89 -7.24 11.51
C ARG A 6 -4.89 -7.33 10.34
N PHE A 7 -3.92 -6.41 10.20
CA PHE A 7 -3.01 -6.40 9.04
C PHE A 7 -1.50 -6.37 9.30
N SER A 8 -1.00 -6.08 10.49
CA SER A 8 0.42 -6.30 10.82
C SER A 8 0.65 -6.29 12.32
N LYS A 9 1.38 -7.29 12.84
CA LYS A 9 1.89 -7.28 14.22
C LYS A 9 3.34 -7.70 14.33
N ASP A 10 3.85 -8.51 13.40
CA ASP A 10 5.20 -9.07 13.52
C ASP A 10 6.27 -8.35 12.68
N VAL A 11 5.87 -7.44 11.77
CA VAL A 11 6.80 -6.72 10.89
C VAL A 11 7.69 -5.73 11.63
N ASP A 12 7.25 -5.24 12.79
CA ASP A 12 7.97 -4.26 13.60
C ASP A 12 8.85 -4.89 14.69
N ILE A 13 8.79 -6.22 14.86
CA ILE A 13 9.70 -6.94 15.75
C ILE A 13 11.04 -7.07 15.03
N MET A 14 12.00 -6.24 15.40
CA MET A 14 13.33 -6.20 14.78
C MET A 14 14.33 -7.06 15.55
N VAL A 15 15.22 -7.72 14.82
CA VAL A 15 16.43 -8.40 15.33
C VAL A 15 17.64 -7.53 14.97
N GLU A 16 18.41 -7.12 15.97
CA GLU A 16 19.65 -6.36 15.77
C GLU A 16 20.82 -7.33 15.53
N LYS A 17 21.58 -7.11 14.46
CA LYS A 17 22.76 -7.91 14.12
C LYS A 17 24.05 -7.16 14.43
N PHE A 18 24.05 -5.84 14.24
CA PHE A 18 25.20 -4.98 14.52
C PHE A 18 24.75 -3.63 15.02
N HIS A 19 25.48 -3.09 15.99
CA HIS A 19 25.32 -1.71 16.42
C HIS A 19 26.19 -0.78 15.56
N THR A 20 25.60 0.27 15.01
CA THR A 20 26.33 1.26 14.20
C THR A 20 25.61 2.61 14.20
N THR A 21 26.28 3.65 13.69
CA THR A 21 25.73 4.99 13.55
C THR A 21 25.61 5.38 12.07
N THR A 22 24.78 6.37 11.78
CA THR A 22 24.64 6.94 10.44
C THR A 22 25.30 8.32 10.40
N ASN A 23 25.98 8.62 9.29
CA ASN A 23 26.64 9.91 9.11
C ASN A 23 25.61 10.97 8.72
N ALA A 24 25.54 12.07 9.48
CA ALA A 24 24.59 13.15 9.26
C ALA A 24 24.81 13.92 7.94
N ALA A 25 25.98 13.80 7.31
CA ALA A 25 26.30 14.48 6.05
C ALA A 25 25.58 13.90 4.81
N TYR A 26 24.96 12.71 4.93
CA TYR A 26 24.33 12.00 3.81
C TYR A 26 22.87 11.69 4.10
N GLY A 27 22.00 11.84 3.09
CA GLY A 27 20.56 11.61 3.27
C GLY A 27 19.91 12.51 4.33
N CYS A 28 18.65 12.24 4.64
CA CYS A 28 17.93 12.94 5.71
C CYS A 28 16.79 12.06 6.25
N LEU A 29 16.14 12.48 7.34
CA LEU A 29 14.88 11.83 7.72
C LEU A 29 13.83 12.09 6.63
N PRO A 30 12.97 11.10 6.28
CA PRO A 30 11.97 11.28 5.22
C PRO A 30 11.06 12.49 5.39
N ARG A 31 10.81 12.93 6.62
CA ARG A 31 9.98 14.09 6.96
C ARG A 31 10.69 15.43 6.80
N ASP A 32 12.01 15.42 6.84
CA ASP A 32 12.85 16.62 6.82
C ASP A 32 13.36 16.95 5.42
N ARG A 33 12.94 16.17 4.40
CA ARG A 33 13.26 16.42 3.01
C ARG A 33 12.86 17.86 2.61
N PRO A 34 13.67 18.54 1.77
CA PRO A 34 13.25 19.76 1.09
C PRO A 34 11.92 19.53 0.35
N ILE A 35 11.03 20.52 0.33
CA ILE A 35 9.63 20.32 -0.09
C ILE A 35 9.47 19.67 -1.47
N LEU A 36 10.29 20.05 -2.45
CA LEU A 36 10.24 19.48 -3.80
C LEU A 36 10.60 17.98 -3.79
N GLU A 37 11.58 17.59 -2.98
CA GLU A 37 11.96 16.19 -2.81
C GLU A 37 10.93 15.43 -1.97
N TYR A 38 10.38 16.06 -0.92
CA TYR A 38 9.31 15.53 -0.09
C TYR A 38 8.08 15.15 -0.94
N ILE A 39 7.65 16.05 -1.82
CA ILE A 39 6.56 15.81 -2.77
C ILE A 39 6.95 14.71 -3.77
N ASN A 40 8.15 14.76 -4.34
CA ASN A 40 8.60 13.77 -5.34
C ASN A 40 8.74 12.35 -4.76
N MET A 41 8.96 12.25 -3.45
CA MET A 41 9.03 11.01 -2.66
C MET A 41 7.79 10.85 -1.79
N GLY A 42 6.66 11.42 -2.21
CA GLY A 42 5.44 11.50 -1.43
C GLY A 42 4.34 10.54 -1.88
N VAL A 43 3.34 10.41 -1.01
CA VAL A 43 2.06 9.75 -1.28
C VAL A 43 0.92 10.60 -0.74
N VAL A 44 -0.13 10.76 -1.56
CA VAL A 44 -1.38 11.39 -1.14
C VAL A 44 -2.42 10.31 -0.98
N ASN A 45 -3.00 10.20 0.22
CA ASN A 45 -4.09 9.28 0.50
C ASN A 45 -5.42 9.95 0.17
N LEU A 46 -5.72 10.03 -1.13
CA LEU A 46 -6.85 10.81 -1.59
C LEU A 46 -8.19 10.17 -1.22
N ASP A 47 -9.15 10.96 -0.76
CA ASP A 47 -10.57 10.57 -0.74
C ASP A 47 -11.15 10.79 -2.15
N LYS A 48 -11.11 9.73 -2.96
CA LYS A 48 -11.63 9.79 -4.33
C LYS A 48 -13.13 10.05 -4.28
N ALA A 49 -13.58 11.14 -4.92
CA ALA A 49 -14.99 11.42 -5.11
C ALA A 49 -15.64 10.48 -6.16
N THR A 50 -16.97 10.43 -6.14
CA THR A 50 -17.76 9.77 -7.19
C THR A 50 -17.74 10.61 -8.47
N GLY A 51 -17.76 9.96 -9.64
CA GLY A 51 -17.76 10.62 -10.95
C GLY A 51 -16.53 10.27 -11.79
N PRO A 52 -15.34 10.83 -11.50
CA PRO A 52 -14.16 10.61 -12.33
C PRO A 52 -13.55 9.21 -12.11
N THR A 53 -12.81 8.75 -13.13
CA THR A 53 -11.97 7.56 -13.02
C THR A 53 -10.79 7.82 -12.09
N SER A 54 -10.21 6.74 -11.54
CA SER A 54 -8.98 6.86 -10.74
C SER A 54 -7.79 7.45 -11.53
N HIS A 55 -7.76 7.24 -12.85
CA HIS A 55 -6.70 7.75 -13.71
C HIS A 55 -6.79 9.27 -13.91
N GLU A 56 -7.99 9.80 -14.14
CA GLU A 56 -8.21 11.25 -14.25
C GLU A 56 -7.83 11.97 -12.96
N VAL A 57 -8.31 11.47 -11.82
CA VAL A 57 -8.00 12.05 -10.51
C VAL A 57 -6.50 12.00 -10.21
N THR A 58 -5.82 10.91 -10.57
CA THR A 58 -4.36 10.81 -10.44
C THR A 58 -3.62 11.82 -11.31
N ALA A 59 -4.13 12.10 -12.52
CA ALA A 59 -3.57 13.12 -13.40
C ALA A 59 -3.76 14.52 -12.80
N TRP A 60 -4.92 14.82 -12.22
CA TRP A 60 -5.14 16.10 -11.54
C TRP A 60 -4.20 16.29 -10.35
N VAL A 61 -4.02 15.27 -9.49
CA VAL A 61 -3.06 15.32 -8.37
C VAL A 61 -1.63 15.55 -8.86
N ARG A 62 -1.22 14.88 -9.96
CA ARG A 62 0.08 15.09 -10.59
C ARG A 62 0.28 16.55 -11.00
N ASP A 63 -0.72 17.12 -11.67
CA ASP A 63 -0.66 18.46 -12.24
C ASP A 63 -0.72 19.54 -11.14
N MET A 64 -1.57 19.35 -10.13
CA MET A 64 -1.65 20.25 -8.95
C MET A 64 -0.33 20.36 -8.20
N LEU A 65 0.40 19.25 -8.04
CA LEU A 65 1.67 19.21 -7.31
C LEU A 65 2.90 19.44 -8.20
N GLY A 66 2.70 19.69 -9.50
CA GLY A 66 3.80 19.97 -10.44
C GLY A 66 4.79 18.82 -10.61
N VAL A 67 4.41 17.57 -10.32
CA VAL A 67 5.31 16.41 -10.44
C VAL A 67 5.24 15.80 -11.84
N LYS A 68 6.37 15.31 -12.35
CA LYS A 68 6.43 14.72 -13.70
C LYS A 68 5.62 13.43 -13.86
N LYS A 69 5.33 12.73 -12.77
CA LYS A 69 4.70 11.41 -12.77
C LYS A 69 3.89 11.23 -11.49
N ALA A 70 2.75 10.55 -11.59
CA ALA A 70 2.01 10.02 -10.46
C ALA A 70 1.40 8.67 -10.82
N GLY A 71 1.04 7.86 -9.83
CA GLY A 71 0.39 6.57 -10.04
C GLY A 71 -0.33 6.09 -8.78
N HIS A 72 -1.50 5.47 -8.95
CA HIS A 72 -2.32 4.97 -7.84
C HIS A 72 -2.25 3.45 -7.64
N SER A 73 -2.36 2.99 -6.39
CA SER A 73 -2.13 1.58 -6.00
C SER A 73 -3.32 0.63 -6.20
N GLY A 74 -4.36 1.06 -6.89
CA GLY A 74 -5.50 0.20 -7.27
C GLY A 74 -6.70 1.02 -7.71
N SER A 75 -7.18 0.77 -8.92
CA SER A 75 -8.29 1.49 -9.53
C SER A 75 -9.58 1.29 -8.73
N LEU A 76 -10.26 2.41 -8.46
CA LEU A 76 -11.66 2.49 -8.08
C LEU A 76 -12.46 2.89 -9.31
N ASP A 77 -13.56 2.19 -9.57
CA ASP A 77 -14.52 2.51 -10.64
C ASP A 77 -15.06 3.96 -10.44
N PRO A 78 -15.57 4.62 -11.51
CA PRO A 78 -16.13 5.97 -11.45
C PRO A 78 -17.05 6.26 -10.25
N HIS A 79 -17.99 5.35 -9.97
CA HIS A 79 -18.97 5.51 -8.89
C HIS A 79 -18.48 5.08 -7.50
N VAL A 80 -17.24 4.59 -7.39
CA VAL A 80 -16.65 4.12 -6.14
C VAL A 80 -15.83 5.23 -5.50
N THR A 81 -15.99 5.42 -4.19
CA THR A 81 -15.34 6.48 -3.43
C THR A 81 -14.31 5.94 -2.44
N GLY A 82 -13.62 6.85 -1.74
CA GLY A 82 -12.75 6.51 -0.62
C GLY A 82 -11.28 6.47 -0.99
N LEU A 83 -10.52 5.82 -0.12
CA LEU A 83 -9.06 5.87 -0.07
C LEU A 83 -8.42 5.43 -1.40
N LEU A 84 -7.72 6.33 -2.06
CA LEU A 84 -6.92 6.11 -3.25
C LEU A 84 -5.48 6.64 -3.02
N PRO A 85 -4.54 5.78 -2.59
CA PRO A 85 -3.15 6.20 -2.44
C PRO A 85 -2.54 6.52 -3.80
N VAL A 86 -2.15 7.78 -4.00
CA VAL A 86 -1.49 8.32 -5.19
C VAL A 86 -0.02 8.57 -4.85
N MET A 87 0.86 7.72 -5.39
CA MET A 87 2.30 7.87 -5.29
C MET A 87 2.78 8.93 -6.28
N LEU A 88 3.67 9.82 -5.84
CA LEU A 88 4.15 10.97 -6.59
C LEU A 88 5.57 10.72 -7.09
N GLY A 89 5.94 11.31 -8.23
CA GLY A 89 7.31 11.31 -8.76
C GLY A 89 8.03 9.95 -8.70
N LYS A 90 9.16 9.93 -7.99
CA LYS A 90 10.00 8.75 -7.75
C LYS A 90 9.33 7.73 -6.84
N ALA A 91 8.42 8.13 -5.94
CA ALA A 91 7.65 7.19 -5.12
C ALA A 91 6.79 6.22 -5.94
N THR A 92 6.47 6.55 -7.20
CA THR A 92 5.79 5.60 -8.11
C THR A 92 6.57 4.30 -8.34
N LYS A 93 7.87 4.25 -8.01
CA LYS A 93 8.68 3.02 -8.02
C LYS A 93 8.23 2.02 -6.94
N ALA A 94 7.61 2.47 -5.85
CA ALA A 94 7.13 1.66 -4.73
C ALA A 94 5.68 1.18 -4.87
N ILE A 95 4.98 1.55 -5.94
CA ILE A 95 3.54 1.31 -6.11
C ILE A 95 3.13 -0.17 -6.06
N SER A 96 4.03 -1.08 -6.46
CA SER A 96 3.81 -2.52 -6.44
C SER A 96 3.55 -3.06 -5.03
N ALA A 97 4.25 -2.52 -4.03
CA ALA A 97 4.09 -2.89 -2.62
C ALA A 97 2.67 -2.65 -2.11
N LEU A 98 2.04 -1.54 -2.52
CA LEU A 98 0.64 -1.23 -2.19
C LEU A 98 -0.36 -1.91 -3.11
N ARG A 99 -0.01 -2.15 -4.38
CA ARG A 99 -0.94 -2.83 -5.30
C ARG A 99 -1.29 -4.22 -4.80
N LEU A 100 -0.30 -4.95 -4.28
CA LEU A 100 -0.46 -6.32 -3.78
C LEU A 100 -1.06 -6.40 -2.36
N SER A 101 -1.12 -5.29 -1.63
CA SER A 101 -1.59 -5.29 -0.24
C SER A 101 -3.09 -5.58 -0.11
N GLY A 102 -3.52 -6.08 1.06
CA GLY A 102 -4.93 -6.26 1.38
C GLY A 102 -5.72 -4.94 1.27
N LYS A 103 -7.01 -5.06 0.96
CA LYS A 103 -7.95 -3.94 0.79
C LYS A 103 -9.14 -4.12 1.73
N GLU A 104 -9.69 -3.02 2.22
CA GLU A 104 -10.91 -3.00 3.04
C GLU A 104 -11.95 -2.08 2.41
N TYR A 105 -13.20 -2.51 2.41
CA TYR A 105 -14.33 -1.78 1.84
C TYR A 105 -15.53 -1.76 2.77
N ILE A 106 -16.30 -0.69 2.67
CA ILE A 106 -17.72 -0.65 3.05
C ILE A 106 -18.54 -0.77 1.77
N CYS A 107 -19.46 -1.73 1.74
CA CYS A 107 -20.24 -2.08 0.57
C CYS A 107 -21.73 -2.15 0.93
N VAL A 108 -22.57 -1.58 0.08
CA VAL A 108 -24.02 -1.76 0.13
C VAL A 108 -24.40 -2.70 -1.00
N MET A 109 -24.98 -3.85 -0.64
CA MET A 109 -25.54 -4.81 -1.57
C MET A 109 -27.07 -4.68 -1.56
N HIS A 110 -27.67 -4.60 -2.74
CA HIS A 110 -29.13 -4.66 -2.91
C HIS A 110 -29.56 -6.04 -3.39
N LEU A 111 -30.42 -6.70 -2.62
CA LEU A 111 -31.04 -7.99 -2.95
C LEU A 111 -32.27 -7.77 -3.84
N HIS A 112 -32.56 -8.71 -4.75
CA HIS A 112 -33.70 -8.56 -5.66
C HIS A 112 -35.02 -9.09 -5.07
N ASP A 113 -34.99 -9.69 -3.87
CA ASP A 113 -36.18 -10.13 -3.14
C ASP A 113 -35.99 -10.02 -1.62
N ASP A 114 -37.08 -10.12 -0.86
CA ASP A 114 -37.08 -10.06 0.60
C ASP A 114 -36.60 -11.40 1.18
N ILE A 115 -35.43 -11.37 1.82
CA ILE A 115 -34.80 -12.55 2.43
C ILE A 115 -34.72 -12.38 3.95
N PRO A 116 -35.11 -13.40 4.73
CA PRO A 116 -34.93 -13.35 6.19
C PRO A 116 -33.47 -13.09 6.58
N GLU A 117 -33.25 -12.12 7.47
CA GLU A 117 -31.91 -11.68 7.92
C GLU A 117 -30.99 -12.84 8.30
N ARG A 118 -31.53 -13.86 8.99
CA ARG A 118 -30.77 -15.06 9.38
C ARG A 118 -30.13 -15.77 8.17
N LYS A 119 -30.82 -15.84 7.04
CA LYS A 119 -30.29 -16.44 5.80
C LYS A 119 -29.20 -15.55 5.19
N ILE A 120 -29.41 -14.23 5.17
CA ILE A 120 -28.43 -13.25 4.65
C ILE A 120 -27.11 -13.37 5.41
N ARG A 121 -27.16 -13.31 6.75
CA ARG A 121 -25.97 -13.41 7.60
C ARG A 121 -25.26 -14.75 7.45
N LYS A 122 -26.02 -15.85 7.33
CA LYS A 122 -25.45 -17.18 7.08
C LYS A 122 -24.72 -17.24 5.74
N ALA A 123 -25.36 -16.81 4.66
CA ALA A 123 -24.74 -16.80 3.33
C ALA A 123 -23.47 -15.94 3.32
N CYS A 124 -23.53 -14.72 3.86
CA CYS A 124 -22.37 -13.83 3.95
C CYS A 124 -21.18 -14.47 4.70
N LYS A 125 -21.44 -15.23 5.77
CA LYS A 125 -20.41 -15.93 6.54
C LYS A 125 -19.70 -17.01 5.71
N GLU A 126 -20.42 -17.71 4.83
CA GLU A 126 -19.88 -18.76 3.96
C GLU A 126 -18.89 -18.23 2.91
N PHE A 127 -18.89 -16.92 2.62
CA PHE A 127 -17.93 -16.28 1.72
C PHE A 127 -16.62 -15.85 2.40
N THR A 128 -16.46 -16.06 3.71
CA THR A 128 -15.17 -15.80 4.39
C THR A 128 -14.19 -16.93 4.08
N GLY A 129 -12.97 -16.59 3.67
CA GLY A 129 -11.95 -17.53 3.21
C GLY A 129 -11.73 -17.49 1.70
N PRO A 130 -11.17 -18.56 1.10
CA PRO A 130 -10.89 -18.62 -0.32
C PRO A 130 -12.19 -18.73 -1.14
N ILE A 131 -12.36 -17.82 -2.10
CA ILE A 131 -13.49 -17.78 -3.03
C ILE A 131 -12.99 -17.84 -4.48
N TYR A 132 -13.82 -18.38 -5.37
CA TYR A 132 -13.54 -18.38 -6.81
C TYR A 132 -14.16 -17.15 -7.46
N GLN A 133 -13.37 -16.43 -8.25
CA GLN A 133 -13.86 -15.32 -9.06
C GLN A 133 -13.37 -15.42 -10.49
N THR A 134 -14.23 -15.03 -11.42
CA THR A 134 -13.84 -14.67 -12.79
C THR A 134 -14.03 -13.16 -12.92
N PRO A 135 -13.00 -12.40 -13.33
CA PRO A 135 -13.14 -10.97 -13.57
C PRO A 135 -14.37 -10.62 -14.44
N PRO A 136 -15.03 -9.48 -14.19
CA PRO A 136 -16.12 -9.00 -15.04
C PRO A 136 -15.60 -8.68 -16.45
N ILE A 137 -16.53 -8.54 -17.39
CA ILE A 137 -16.23 -8.23 -18.81
C ILE A 137 -15.39 -6.94 -18.89
N ILE A 138 -15.81 -5.90 -18.19
CA ILE A 138 -15.05 -4.65 -18.07
C ILE A 138 -14.05 -4.82 -16.93
N SER A 139 -12.81 -5.17 -17.27
CA SER A 139 -11.72 -5.27 -16.31
C SER A 139 -10.36 -4.99 -16.94
N ALA A 140 -9.41 -4.54 -16.13
CA ALA A 140 -8.03 -4.26 -16.57
C ALA A 140 -7.12 -5.51 -16.59
N VAL A 141 -7.67 -6.70 -16.36
CA VAL A 141 -6.92 -7.96 -16.21
C VAL A 141 -7.55 -9.07 -17.03
N LYS A 142 -6.75 -10.05 -17.46
CA LYS A 142 -7.24 -11.20 -18.22
C LYS A 142 -8.37 -11.91 -17.48
N ARG A 143 -9.46 -12.17 -18.20
CA ARG A 143 -10.64 -12.85 -17.67
C ARG A 143 -10.41 -14.36 -17.59
N GLN A 144 -10.01 -14.83 -16.42
CA GLN A 144 -9.80 -16.25 -16.11
C GLN A 144 -10.21 -16.53 -14.67
N LEU A 145 -10.58 -17.78 -14.39
CA LEU A 145 -10.93 -18.21 -13.03
C LEU A 145 -9.71 -18.07 -12.12
N ARG A 146 -9.92 -17.52 -10.93
CA ARG A 146 -8.87 -17.32 -9.92
C ARG A 146 -9.44 -17.42 -8.52
N ILE A 147 -8.59 -17.83 -7.59
CA ILE A 147 -8.92 -17.84 -6.16
C ILE A 147 -8.57 -16.47 -5.57
N ARG A 148 -9.45 -15.93 -4.74
CA ARG A 148 -9.20 -14.73 -3.93
C ARG A 148 -9.62 -14.98 -2.51
N ASN A 149 -8.90 -14.41 -1.55
CA ASN A 149 -9.24 -14.59 -0.14
C ASN A 149 -10.06 -13.42 0.42
N ILE A 150 -11.19 -13.73 1.05
CA ILE A 150 -11.92 -12.80 1.92
C ILE A 150 -11.43 -13.04 3.35
N TYR A 151 -10.70 -12.08 3.91
CA TYR A 151 -10.16 -12.18 5.27
C TYR A 151 -11.27 -12.11 6.32
N TYR A 152 -12.26 -11.25 6.08
CA TYR A 152 -13.46 -11.13 6.91
C TYR A 152 -14.58 -10.44 6.10
N LEU A 153 -15.82 -10.78 6.46
CA LEU A 153 -17.03 -10.17 5.93
C LEU A 153 -18.00 -9.98 7.10
N ASP A 154 -18.14 -8.74 7.53
CA ASP A 154 -18.99 -8.37 8.67
C ASP A 154 -20.25 -7.67 8.14
N VAL A 155 -21.43 -8.26 8.37
CA VAL A 155 -22.72 -7.62 8.06
C VAL A 155 -23.05 -6.63 9.17
N LEU A 156 -23.00 -5.34 8.84
CA LEU A 156 -23.18 -4.24 9.78
C LEU A 156 -24.66 -3.94 10.01
N GLU A 157 -25.43 -3.83 8.94
CA GLU A 157 -26.83 -3.42 8.97
C GLU A 157 -27.60 -4.06 7.81
N ILE A 158 -28.88 -4.36 8.03
CA ILE A 158 -29.81 -4.83 7.01
C ILE A 158 -31.09 -4.01 7.13
N GLU A 159 -31.46 -3.31 6.06
CA GLU A 159 -32.69 -2.53 5.98
C GLU A 159 -33.46 -2.94 4.73
N GLY A 160 -34.54 -3.71 4.92
CA GLY A 160 -35.29 -4.32 3.82
C GLY A 160 -34.39 -5.17 2.93
N ARG A 161 -34.13 -4.69 1.71
CA ARG A 161 -33.31 -5.38 0.69
C ARG A 161 -31.87 -4.85 0.61
N GLU A 162 -31.52 -3.87 1.42
CA GLU A 162 -30.17 -3.30 1.48
C GLU A 162 -29.36 -3.97 2.60
N VAL A 163 -28.17 -4.44 2.26
CA VAL A 163 -27.25 -5.10 3.18
C VAL A 163 -25.95 -4.30 3.20
N LEU A 164 -25.68 -3.65 4.33
CA LEU A 164 -24.44 -2.93 4.58
C LEU A 164 -23.41 -3.89 5.16
N MET A 165 -22.25 -4.01 4.50
CA MET A 165 -21.18 -4.93 4.91
C MET A 165 -19.80 -4.28 4.88
N ARG A 166 -18.95 -4.69 5.83
CA ARG A 166 -17.52 -4.42 5.82
C ARG A 166 -16.78 -5.66 5.31
N VAL A 167 -15.94 -5.48 4.31
CA VAL A 167 -15.23 -6.58 3.63
C VAL A 167 -13.73 -6.29 3.60
N GLY A 168 -12.95 -7.14 4.26
CA GLY A 168 -11.50 -7.18 4.12
C GLY A 168 -11.10 -8.30 3.18
N CYS A 169 -10.37 -7.99 2.12
CA CYS A 169 -10.07 -8.95 1.06
C CYS A 169 -8.69 -8.78 0.44
N GLU A 170 -8.23 -9.85 -0.21
CA GLU A 170 -7.02 -9.87 -1.03
C GLU A 170 -7.13 -8.87 -2.21
N ALA A 171 -6.00 -8.32 -2.64
CA ALA A 171 -5.92 -7.46 -3.82
C ALA A 171 -6.52 -8.13 -5.07
N GLY A 172 -7.28 -7.34 -5.84
CA GLY A 172 -7.94 -7.81 -7.06
C GLY A 172 -9.23 -8.60 -6.81
N THR A 173 -9.74 -8.66 -5.59
CA THR A 173 -11.11 -9.14 -5.33
C THR A 173 -12.12 -8.18 -5.93
N TYR A 174 -13.09 -8.69 -6.70
CA TYR A 174 -14.17 -7.89 -7.28
C TYR A 174 -15.41 -7.91 -6.38
N LEU A 175 -15.68 -6.79 -5.70
CA LEU A 175 -16.81 -6.66 -4.77
C LEU A 175 -18.16 -6.75 -5.49
N ARG A 176 -18.24 -6.27 -6.74
CA ARG A 176 -19.41 -6.44 -7.60
C ARG A 176 -19.76 -7.91 -7.85
N LYS A 177 -18.74 -8.74 -8.09
CA LYS A 177 -18.90 -10.18 -8.29
C LYS A 177 -19.24 -10.88 -6.98
N LEU A 178 -18.63 -10.48 -5.86
CA LEU A 178 -19.00 -10.98 -4.53
C LEU A 178 -20.49 -10.74 -4.22
N CYS A 179 -21.00 -9.53 -4.41
CA CYS A 179 -22.42 -9.22 -4.20
C CYS A 179 -23.35 -10.08 -5.09
N HIS A 180 -22.99 -10.23 -6.37
CA HIS A 180 -23.72 -11.07 -7.30
C HIS A 180 -23.75 -12.54 -6.84
N ASP A 181 -22.62 -13.07 -6.40
CA ASP A 181 -22.50 -14.47 -5.98
C ASP A 181 -23.22 -14.75 -4.67
N ILE A 182 -23.19 -13.81 -3.71
CA ILE A 182 -24.03 -13.88 -2.51
C ILE A 182 -25.52 -13.92 -2.91
N GLY A 183 -25.94 -13.05 -3.83
CA GLY A 183 -27.30 -13.04 -4.35
C GLY A 183 -27.71 -14.36 -5.00
N LEU A 184 -26.82 -15.00 -5.77
CA LEU A 184 -27.06 -16.32 -6.35
C LEU A 184 -27.23 -17.40 -5.27
N VAL A 185 -26.38 -17.41 -4.24
CA VAL A 185 -26.49 -18.38 -3.14
C VAL A 185 -27.79 -18.20 -2.36
N LEU A 186 -28.26 -16.96 -2.21
CA LEU A 186 -29.55 -16.66 -1.59
C LEU A 186 -30.76 -17.00 -2.47
N GLY A 187 -30.56 -17.26 -3.76
CA GLY A 187 -31.60 -17.63 -4.72
C GLY A 187 -32.45 -16.46 -5.23
N CYS A 188 -32.31 -15.26 -4.67
CA CYS A 188 -33.03 -14.06 -5.13
C CYS A 188 -32.24 -13.25 -6.15
N GLY A 189 -30.92 -13.38 -6.21
CA GLY A 189 -30.06 -12.44 -6.93
C GLY A 189 -29.74 -11.19 -6.10
N GLY A 190 -28.72 -10.47 -6.53
CA GLY A 190 -28.26 -9.28 -5.83
C GLY A 190 -27.19 -8.54 -6.62
N HIS A 191 -27.01 -7.26 -6.31
CA HIS A 191 -25.99 -6.45 -6.95
C HIS A 191 -25.38 -5.44 -5.98
N MET A 192 -24.17 -5.00 -6.31
CA MET A 192 -23.49 -3.94 -5.57
C MET A 192 -24.12 -2.59 -5.91
N LYS A 193 -24.67 -1.92 -4.90
CA LYS A 193 -25.31 -0.60 -5.03
C LYS A 193 -24.32 0.54 -4.78
N GLN A 194 -23.55 0.45 -3.69
CA GLN A 194 -22.53 1.43 -3.33
C GLN A 194 -21.27 0.74 -2.81
N LEU A 195 -20.13 1.39 -3.00
CA LEU A 195 -18.84 0.91 -2.52
C LEU A 195 -17.94 2.08 -2.15
N ARG A 196 -17.32 1.98 -0.98
CA ARG A 196 -16.27 2.89 -0.51
C ARG A 196 -15.08 2.08 -0.03
N ARG A 197 -13.87 2.42 -0.49
CA ARG A 197 -12.64 1.79 0.01
C ARG A 197 -12.17 2.51 1.28
N THR A 198 -12.09 1.78 2.39
CA THR A 198 -11.70 2.32 3.70
C THR A 198 -10.27 1.94 4.09
N GLY A 199 -9.66 0.97 3.39
CA GLY A 199 -8.29 0.54 3.66
C GLY A 199 -7.53 0.07 2.43
N THR A 200 -6.23 0.39 2.39
CA THR A 200 -5.27 -0.15 1.42
C THR A 200 -3.91 -0.29 2.08
N GLY A 201 -3.46 -1.54 2.30
CA GLY A 201 -2.20 -1.81 2.99
C GLY A 201 -2.14 -1.12 4.35
N PRO A 202 -1.17 -0.22 4.59
CA PRO A 202 -1.05 0.50 5.87
C PRO A 202 -2.03 1.67 6.00
N PHE A 203 -2.63 2.13 4.91
CA PHE A 203 -3.45 3.35 4.91
C PHE A 203 -4.92 3.08 5.25
N ARG A 204 -5.49 3.97 6.06
CA ARG A 204 -6.90 3.99 6.49
C ARG A 204 -7.48 5.39 6.32
N GLU A 205 -8.76 5.53 6.65
CA GLU A 205 -9.53 6.78 6.44
C GLU A 205 -9.06 7.97 7.28
N ASP A 206 -8.26 7.74 8.32
CA ASP A 206 -7.67 8.76 9.18
C ASP A 206 -6.60 9.62 8.49
N THR A 207 -6.20 9.26 7.28
CA THR A 207 -5.20 9.98 6.47
C THR A 207 -5.77 10.57 5.19
N LEU A 208 -7.09 10.64 5.07
CA LEU A 208 -7.74 11.08 3.84
C LEU A 208 -7.53 12.56 3.55
N VAL A 209 -7.33 12.84 2.25
CA VAL A 209 -7.15 14.18 1.72
C VAL A 209 -8.18 14.41 0.61
N SER A 210 -8.93 15.50 0.65
CA SER A 210 -9.80 15.86 -0.46
C SER A 210 -9.01 16.58 -1.56
N LEU A 211 -9.54 16.59 -2.79
CA LEU A 211 -8.93 17.37 -3.88
C LEU A 211 -8.93 18.88 -3.59
N TYR A 212 -9.91 19.36 -2.82
CA TYR A 212 -10.03 20.77 -2.45
C TYR A 212 -8.92 21.15 -1.47
N ASP A 213 -8.78 20.41 -0.37
CA ASP A 213 -7.72 20.66 0.62
C ASP A 213 -6.33 20.58 0.00
N LEU A 214 -6.12 19.62 -0.90
CA LEU A 214 -4.85 19.49 -1.61
C LEU A 214 -4.59 20.70 -2.52
N LYS A 215 -5.62 21.18 -3.22
CA LYS A 215 -5.50 22.35 -4.09
C LYS A 215 -5.20 23.61 -3.28
N ASP A 216 -5.88 23.81 -2.15
CA ASP A 216 -5.67 24.94 -1.25
C ASP A 216 -4.25 24.91 -0.66
N ALA A 217 -3.77 23.74 -0.22
CA ALA A 217 -2.39 23.58 0.24
C ALA A 217 -1.36 23.91 -0.85
N CYS A 218 -1.62 23.54 -2.11
CA CYS A 218 -0.77 23.96 -3.23
C CYS A 218 -0.77 25.48 -3.42
N VAL A 219 -1.91 26.14 -3.25
CA VAL A 219 -2.02 27.61 -3.39
C VAL A 219 -1.23 28.30 -2.28
N TYR A 220 -1.42 27.92 -1.01
CA TYR A 220 -0.64 28.50 0.10
C TYR A 220 0.86 28.34 -0.08
N TRP A 221 1.32 27.20 -0.57
CA TRP A 221 2.74 27.00 -0.86
C TRP A 221 3.24 27.87 -2.03
N GLN A 222 2.47 28.00 -3.10
CA GLN A 222 2.88 28.73 -4.30
C GLN A 222 2.81 30.25 -4.14
N GLU A 223 1.83 30.76 -3.39
CA GLU A 223 1.58 32.18 -3.21
C GLU A 223 2.24 32.73 -1.94
N ASP A 224 2.13 32.01 -0.82
CA ASP A 224 2.59 32.47 0.50
C ASP A 224 3.93 31.83 0.93
N GLY A 225 4.38 30.79 0.23
CA GLY A 225 5.56 30.01 0.61
C GLY A 225 5.34 29.11 1.83
N ASP A 226 4.09 28.94 2.30
CA ASP A 226 3.78 28.08 3.45
C ASP A 226 3.68 26.61 3.06
N GLU A 227 4.63 25.81 3.53
CA GLU A 227 4.69 24.36 3.30
C GLU A 227 3.86 23.55 4.32
N SER A 228 3.32 24.20 5.35
CA SER A 228 2.78 23.51 6.54
C SER A 228 1.63 22.57 6.20
N GLU A 229 0.67 23.02 5.39
CA GLU A 229 -0.47 22.21 4.95
C GLU A 229 -0.03 21.09 3.98
N LEU A 230 0.86 21.38 3.03
CA LEU A 230 1.39 20.34 2.13
C LEU A 230 2.09 19.22 2.90
N ARG A 231 2.87 19.55 3.94
CA ARG A 231 3.55 18.56 4.79
C ARG A 231 2.59 17.71 5.63
N LYS A 232 1.37 18.20 5.89
CA LYS A 232 0.30 17.42 6.55
C LYS A 232 -0.41 16.48 5.56
N LEU A 233 -0.72 16.97 4.36
CA LEU A 233 -1.54 16.25 3.38
C LEU A 233 -0.72 15.25 2.54
N VAL A 234 0.52 15.60 2.19
CA VAL A 234 1.45 14.68 1.53
C VAL A 234 2.22 13.94 2.61
N ARG A 235 2.29 12.61 2.50
CA ARG A 235 3.06 11.76 3.43
C ARG A 235 4.33 11.25 2.75
N PRO A 236 5.39 10.93 3.49
CA PRO A 236 6.53 10.22 2.91
C PRO A 236 6.10 8.86 2.34
N MET A 237 6.65 8.47 1.19
CA MET A 237 6.34 7.17 0.57
C MET A 237 6.66 5.97 1.46
N GLU A 238 7.60 6.14 2.41
CA GLU A 238 7.98 5.17 3.43
C GLU A 238 6.77 4.68 4.24
N ASP A 239 5.79 5.54 4.50
CA ASP A 239 4.56 5.16 5.20
C ASP A 239 3.81 4.07 4.41
N GLY A 240 3.88 4.10 3.09
CA GLY A 240 3.29 3.12 2.19
C GLY A 240 4.03 1.78 2.12
N LEU A 241 5.18 1.66 2.78
CA LEU A 241 5.99 0.44 2.88
C LEU A 241 5.97 -0.17 4.28
N SER A 242 5.30 0.47 5.25
CA SER A 242 5.29 0.06 6.65
C SER A 242 4.66 -1.31 6.91
N HIS A 243 3.87 -1.84 5.98
CA HIS A 243 3.30 -3.19 6.05
C HIS A 243 4.24 -4.30 5.56
N LEU A 244 5.39 -3.96 4.97
CA LEU A 244 6.37 -4.94 4.51
C LEU A 244 7.37 -5.28 5.63
N PRO A 245 7.87 -6.54 5.67
CA PRO A 245 9.09 -6.83 6.40
C PRO A 245 10.25 -5.98 5.87
N LYS A 246 11.16 -5.58 6.75
CA LYS A 246 12.21 -4.62 6.43
C LYS A 246 13.59 -5.06 6.88
N ILE A 247 14.61 -4.61 6.12
CA ILE A 247 16.02 -4.74 6.45
C ILE A 247 16.61 -3.33 6.53
N ILE A 248 17.27 -3.01 7.64
CA ILE A 248 18.01 -1.76 7.82
C ILE A 248 19.48 -2.04 7.49
N VAL A 249 20.07 -1.21 6.64
CA VAL A 249 21.45 -1.37 6.15
C VAL A 249 22.40 -0.30 6.67
N ARG A 250 23.68 -0.64 6.68
CA ARG A 250 24.78 0.29 6.96
C ARG A 250 24.88 1.33 5.85
N ASP A 251 25.31 2.55 6.19
CA ASP A 251 25.57 3.62 5.23
C ASP A 251 26.48 3.16 4.07
N THR A 252 27.48 2.33 4.37
CA THR A 252 28.45 1.81 3.38
C THR A 252 27.85 0.86 2.34
N ALA A 253 26.66 0.31 2.59
CA ALA A 253 25.95 -0.59 1.68
C ALA A 253 24.93 0.14 0.80
N VAL A 254 24.51 1.36 1.18
CA VAL A 254 23.39 2.06 0.54
C VAL A 254 23.63 2.31 -0.95
N ASP A 255 24.73 2.97 -1.32
CA ASP A 255 24.99 3.33 -2.72
C ASP A 255 25.20 2.08 -3.62
N ALA A 256 25.62 0.95 -3.05
CA ALA A 256 25.76 -0.30 -3.80
C ALA A 256 24.37 -0.83 -4.20
N VAL A 257 23.42 -0.83 -3.26
CA VAL A 257 22.02 -1.21 -3.51
C VAL A 257 21.36 -0.21 -4.46
N CYS A 258 21.62 1.09 -4.33
CA CYS A 258 21.14 2.12 -5.27
C CYS A 258 21.62 1.89 -6.72
N ARG A 259 22.73 1.17 -6.90
CA ARG A 259 23.26 0.80 -8.23
C ARG A 259 22.85 -0.61 -8.67
N GLY A 260 21.92 -1.24 -7.93
CA GLY A 260 21.34 -2.54 -8.28
C GLY A 260 22.08 -3.76 -7.74
N ALA A 261 23.10 -3.59 -6.89
CA ALA A 261 23.74 -4.74 -6.25
C ALA A 261 22.76 -5.47 -5.33
N SER A 262 22.89 -6.80 -5.24
CA SER A 262 22.23 -7.58 -4.20
C SER A 262 22.81 -7.25 -2.83
N LEU A 263 21.98 -7.32 -1.79
CA LEU A 263 22.41 -7.04 -0.43
C LEU A 263 23.03 -8.30 0.19
N ALA A 264 24.28 -8.21 0.61
CA ALA A 264 24.95 -9.26 1.36
C ALA A 264 24.74 -9.08 2.88
N VAL A 265 24.78 -10.20 3.62
CA VAL A 265 24.59 -10.24 5.08
C VAL A 265 25.44 -9.22 5.86
N PRO A 266 26.73 -8.98 5.54
CA PRO A 266 27.55 -7.99 6.25
C PRO A 266 27.06 -6.54 6.15
N GLY A 267 26.18 -6.22 5.18
CA GLY A 267 25.60 -4.89 5.01
C GLY A 267 24.41 -4.61 5.92
N ILE A 268 23.90 -5.62 6.63
CA ILE A 268 22.69 -5.54 7.45
C ILE A 268 23.04 -5.01 8.85
N VAL A 269 22.20 -4.13 9.37
CA VAL A 269 22.22 -3.66 10.77
C VAL A 269 21.17 -4.41 11.57
N SER A 270 19.94 -4.44 11.08
CA SER A 270 18.81 -5.12 11.72
C SER A 270 17.76 -5.54 10.68
N PHE A 271 16.89 -6.47 11.03
CA PHE A 271 15.86 -6.98 10.12
C PHE A 271 14.59 -7.43 10.87
N SER A 272 13.45 -7.47 10.17
CA SER A 272 12.19 -7.97 10.75
C SER A 272 12.25 -9.47 11.03
N LYS A 273 11.83 -9.88 12.23
CA LYS A 273 11.81 -11.29 12.68
C LYS A 273 10.88 -12.18 11.84
N CYS A 274 9.91 -11.59 11.15
CA CYS A 274 8.93 -12.34 10.35
C CYS A 274 9.38 -12.65 8.91
N ILE A 275 10.59 -12.27 8.51
CA ILE A 275 11.09 -12.48 7.13
C ILE A 275 11.16 -13.97 6.82
N LYS A 276 10.58 -14.35 5.67
CA LYS A 276 10.70 -15.67 5.06
C LYS A 276 11.41 -15.57 3.71
N LYS A 277 11.94 -16.70 3.24
CA LYS A 277 12.43 -16.82 1.86
C LYS A 277 11.34 -16.43 0.87
N ASP A 278 11.76 -15.77 -0.20
CA ASP A 278 10.93 -15.25 -1.27
C ASP A 278 9.97 -14.11 -0.91
N ASP A 279 9.95 -13.65 0.35
CA ASP A 279 9.18 -12.46 0.73
C ASP A 279 9.66 -11.22 -0.03
N ILE A 280 8.71 -10.37 -0.39
CA ILE A 280 9.01 -9.00 -0.81
C ILE A 280 9.30 -8.19 0.46
N ILE A 281 10.49 -7.62 0.52
CA ILE A 281 10.96 -6.84 1.66
C ILE A 281 11.38 -5.43 1.21
N ALA A 282 11.34 -4.48 2.14
CA ALA A 282 11.83 -3.13 1.90
C ALA A 282 13.17 -2.91 2.62
N VAL A 283 14.17 -2.41 1.89
CA VAL A 283 15.48 -2.05 2.44
C VAL A 283 15.48 -0.58 2.81
N PHE A 284 15.91 -0.26 4.03
CA PHE A 284 15.94 1.10 4.57
C PHE A 284 17.34 1.49 5.05
N THR A 285 17.65 2.78 4.98
CA THR A 285 18.79 3.36 5.70
C THR A 285 18.51 3.39 7.20
N LEU A 286 19.56 3.62 8.01
CA LEU A 286 19.44 3.93 9.43
C LEU A 286 18.59 5.19 9.73
N LYS A 287 18.41 6.08 8.74
CA LYS A 287 17.54 7.27 8.83
C LYS A 287 16.09 6.97 8.46
N GLY A 288 15.77 5.72 8.14
CA GLY A 288 14.43 5.30 7.74
C GLY A 288 14.05 5.67 6.31
N GLU A 289 15.02 6.02 5.45
CA GLU A 289 14.76 6.27 4.02
C GLU A 289 14.66 4.95 3.26
N ALA A 290 13.67 4.77 2.40
CA ALA A 290 13.60 3.53 1.63
C ALA A 290 14.61 3.53 0.47
N VAL A 291 15.48 2.53 0.44
CA VAL A 291 16.53 2.35 -0.55
C VAL A 291 16.00 1.57 -1.76
N ALA A 292 15.38 0.42 -1.52
CA ALA A 292 14.90 -0.49 -2.56
C ALA A 292 13.81 -1.45 -2.06
N LEU A 293 13.06 -2.02 -3.00
CA LEU A 293 12.33 -3.27 -2.79
C LEU A 293 13.19 -4.44 -3.26
N CYS A 294 13.24 -5.48 -2.44
CA CYS A 294 14.04 -6.67 -2.68
C CYS A 294 13.21 -7.94 -2.45
N LYS A 295 13.69 -9.05 -3.02
CA LYS A 295 13.19 -10.38 -2.74
C LYS A 295 14.14 -11.09 -1.79
N SER A 296 13.62 -11.59 -0.66
CA SER A 296 14.46 -12.23 0.35
C SER A 296 15.03 -13.57 -0.17
N SER A 297 16.33 -13.75 -0.03
CA SER A 297 17.02 -15.02 -0.33
C SER A 297 17.22 -15.87 0.93
N MET A 298 17.12 -15.24 2.10
CA MET A 298 17.25 -15.85 3.42
C MET A 298 15.99 -15.63 4.26
N ASP A 299 15.72 -16.53 5.20
CA ASP A 299 14.75 -16.28 6.26
C ASP A 299 15.38 -15.62 7.50
N ALA A 300 14.57 -15.22 8.48
CA ALA A 300 15.05 -14.55 9.68
C ALA A 300 16.09 -15.35 10.48
N ASN A 301 15.99 -16.69 10.53
CA ASN A 301 16.95 -17.52 11.26
C ASN A 301 18.29 -17.58 10.53
N GLU A 302 18.27 -17.71 9.21
CA GLU A 302 19.49 -17.64 8.39
C GLU A 302 20.14 -16.26 8.49
N LEU A 303 19.36 -15.19 8.41
CA LEU A 303 19.86 -13.81 8.56
C LEU A 303 20.51 -13.58 9.93
N GLU A 304 20.04 -14.23 10.98
CA GLU A 304 20.61 -14.13 12.32
C GLU A 304 21.96 -14.86 12.41
N ASN A 305 22.00 -16.11 11.95
CA ASN A 305 23.13 -17.03 12.20
C ASN A 305 24.25 -16.93 11.15
N GLU A 306 23.96 -16.54 9.91
CA GLU A 306 24.96 -16.47 8.85
C GLU A 306 25.84 -15.20 8.95
N SER A 307 27.11 -15.32 8.56
CA SER A 307 28.06 -14.20 8.54
C SER A 307 28.34 -13.67 7.12
N HIS A 308 27.95 -14.42 6.09
CA HIS A 308 28.22 -14.15 4.69
C HIS A 308 27.04 -14.60 3.82
N GLY A 309 27.13 -14.37 2.50
CA GLY A 309 26.07 -14.73 1.55
C GLY A 309 25.16 -13.55 1.19
N ILE A 310 24.30 -13.80 0.20
CA ILE A 310 23.32 -12.83 -0.30
C ILE A 310 22.04 -12.96 0.51
N ALA A 311 21.70 -11.89 1.22
CA ALA A 311 20.51 -11.81 2.06
C ALA A 311 19.24 -11.58 1.22
N CYS A 312 19.31 -10.69 0.23
CA CYS A 312 18.22 -10.42 -0.68
C CYS A 312 18.69 -9.89 -2.04
N VAL A 313 17.90 -10.13 -3.07
CA VAL A 313 18.14 -9.67 -4.44
C VAL A 313 17.31 -8.41 -4.70
N THR A 314 17.96 -7.38 -5.25
CA THR A 314 17.32 -6.10 -5.56
C THR A 314 16.36 -6.24 -6.74
N GLU A 315 15.07 -5.97 -6.53
CA GLU A 315 14.06 -5.99 -7.60
C GLU A 315 13.79 -4.59 -8.14
N ARG A 316 13.75 -3.60 -7.24
CA ARG A 316 13.42 -2.22 -7.59
C ARG A 316 14.15 -1.23 -6.70
N VAL A 317 15.16 -0.59 -7.26
CA VAL A 317 15.81 0.57 -6.61
C VAL A 317 14.82 1.73 -6.53
N ILE A 318 14.73 2.35 -5.36
CA ILE A 318 13.89 3.53 -5.13
C ILE A 318 14.75 4.80 -5.00
N MET A 319 15.69 4.79 -4.04
CA MET A 319 16.64 5.87 -3.76
C MET A 319 17.61 6.08 -4.93
N ASP A 320 17.96 7.33 -5.22
CA ASP A 320 18.96 7.63 -6.25
C ASP A 320 20.37 7.32 -5.76
N ALA A 321 21.24 6.92 -6.69
CA ALA A 321 22.66 6.71 -6.41
C ALA A 321 23.35 8.04 -6.04
N ALA A 322 24.47 7.92 -5.32
CA ALA A 322 25.33 9.01 -4.85
C ALA A 322 24.73 9.94 -3.77
N ILE A 323 23.56 9.61 -3.20
CA ILE A 323 23.09 10.26 -1.95
C ILE A 323 23.99 9.85 -0.77
N TYR A 324 24.42 8.59 -0.76
CA TYR A 324 25.43 8.05 0.14
C TYR A 324 26.74 7.79 -0.63
N PRO A 325 27.90 7.84 0.03
CA PRO A 325 29.19 7.67 -0.63
C PRO A 325 29.39 6.24 -1.14
N ARG A 326 30.16 6.12 -2.22
CA ARG A 326 30.61 4.83 -2.74
C ARG A 326 31.71 4.25 -1.85
N CYS A 327 31.37 3.24 -1.05
CA CYS A 327 32.31 2.64 -0.10
C CYS A 327 32.92 1.29 -0.53
N TRP A 328 32.57 0.78 -1.71
CA TRP A 328 33.18 -0.44 -2.27
C TRP A 328 34.27 -0.08 -3.30
N LYS A 329 35.33 -0.87 -3.31
CA LYS A 329 36.36 -0.79 -4.36
C LYS A 329 35.86 -1.48 -5.62
N ALA A 330 36.03 -0.85 -6.78
CA ALA A 330 36.02 -1.61 -8.03
C ALA A 330 37.22 -2.56 -7.99
N LYS A 331 37.01 -3.82 -8.33
CA LYS A 331 38.15 -4.71 -8.62
C LYS A 331 38.89 -4.21 -9.85
#